data_AF-A0A6B3G441-F1
#
_entry.id   AF-A0A6B3G441-F1
#
_cell.length_a   1.000
_cell.length_b   1.000
_cell.length_c   1.000
_cell.angle_alpha   90.00
_cell.angle_beta   90.00
_cell.angle_gamma   90.00
#
_symmetry.space_group_name_H-M   'P 1'
#
loop_
_entity.id
_entity.type
_entity.pdbx_description
1 polymer ?
#
loop_
_entity_poly.entity_id
_entity_poly.type
_entity_poly.pdbx_seq_one_letter_code
_entity_poly.pdbx_strand_id
1 'polypeptide(L)'
;AALLERLTRLAGRVVVGGWPTGVAVADAQHHGGPYPAATSTATSVGTAAVERWLRPVAYQTTPQALLPPELRDGNPLGLPRHVDGRAENGA
;
A
#
# COMPACT_ATOMS: atom_id res chain seq x y z
N ALA A 1 17.12 20.11 -7.72
CA ALA A 1 15.73 19.92 -7.27
C ALA A 1 14.75 19.95 -8.44
N ALA A 2 14.69 21.02 -9.24
CA ALA A 2 13.72 21.19 -10.33
C ALA A 2 13.61 20.00 -11.32
N LEU A 3 14.72 19.36 -11.70
CA LEU A 3 14.68 18.17 -12.57
C LEU A 3 13.99 16.99 -11.89
N LEU A 4 14.35 16.69 -10.64
CA LEU A 4 13.75 15.61 -9.87
C LEU A 4 12.24 15.84 -9.70
N GLU A 5 11.83 17.05 -9.32
CA GLU A 5 10.42 17.43 -9.19
C GLU A 5 9.64 17.23 -10.50
N ARG A 6 10.24 17.57 -11.64
CA ARG A 6 9.61 17.36 -12.94
C ARG A 6 9.49 15.88 -13.29
N LEU A 7 10.50 15.07 -12.99
CA LEU A 7 10.49 13.63 -13.25
C LEU A 7 9.54 12.86 -12.31
N THR A 8 9.42 13.25 -11.04
CA THR A 8 8.50 12.64 -10.07
C THR A 8 7.05 12.71 -10.53
N ARG A 9 6.67 13.76 -11.26
CA ARG A 9 5.31 13.87 -11.85
C ARG A 9 5.07 12.94 -13.04
N LEU A 10 6.12 12.37 -13.63
CA LEU A 10 6.06 11.62 -14.89
C LEU A 10 6.36 10.12 -14.72
N ALA A 11 7.02 9.72 -13.65
CA ALA A 11 7.52 8.35 -13.46
C ALA A 11 7.11 7.77 -12.10
N GLY A 12 6.80 6.47 -12.08
CA GLY A 12 6.54 5.75 -10.84
C GLY A 12 7.81 5.42 -10.04
N ARG A 13 9.00 5.47 -10.68
CA ARG A 13 10.30 5.26 -10.01
C ARG A 13 11.36 6.13 -10.65
N VAL A 14 12.15 6.81 -9.82
CA VAL A 14 13.29 7.63 -10.25
C VAL A 14 14.57 7.03 -9.69
N VAL A 15 15.59 6.90 -10.53
CA VAL A 15 16.92 6.39 -10.16
C VAL A 15 17.94 7.51 -10.39
N VAL A 16 18.79 7.79 -9.41
CA VAL A 16 19.86 8.80 -9.48
C VAL A 16 21.20 8.09 -9.41
N GLY A 17 22.11 8.37 -10.35
CA GLY A 17 23.44 7.76 -10.38
C GLY A 17 23.47 6.27 -10.74
N GLY A 18 22.44 5.77 -11.44
CA GLY A 18 22.34 4.37 -11.83
C GLY A 18 21.43 4.15 -13.04
N TRP A 19 21.21 2.88 -13.39
CA TRP A 19 20.40 2.47 -14.55
C TRP A 19 19.04 1.90 -14.12
N PRO A 20 17.96 2.10 -14.90
CA PRO A 20 16.61 1.75 -14.48
C PRO A 20 16.24 0.26 -14.69
N THR A 21 17.11 -0.55 -15.29
CA THR A 21 16.80 -1.93 -15.71
C THR A 21 16.48 -2.87 -14.54
N GLY A 22 17.20 -2.72 -13.42
CA GLY A 22 16.93 -3.49 -12.21
C GLY A 22 15.59 -3.11 -11.57
N VAL A 23 14.81 -4.12 -11.18
CA VAL A 23 13.55 -3.98 -10.44
C VAL A 23 13.65 -4.84 -9.19
N ALA A 24 13.79 -4.20 -8.03
CA ALA A 24 13.85 -4.92 -6.75
C ALA A 24 12.46 -5.42 -6.36
N VAL A 25 12.37 -6.63 -5.81
CA VAL A 25 11.16 -7.14 -5.17
C VAL A 25 11.26 -6.81 -3.67
N ALA A 26 10.72 -5.65 -3.30
CA ALA A 26 10.81 -5.11 -1.94
C ALA A 26 9.59 -4.25 -1.60
N ASP A 27 9.36 -3.96 -0.32
CA ASP A 27 8.21 -3.19 0.16
C ASP A 27 8.13 -1.79 -0.46
N ALA A 28 9.27 -1.12 -0.63
CA ALA A 28 9.32 0.24 -1.17
C ALA A 28 9.21 0.32 -2.70
N GLN A 29 9.04 -0.80 -3.41
CA GLN A 29 9.04 -0.81 -4.86
C GLN A 29 7.74 -0.23 -5.43
N HIS A 30 7.88 0.69 -6.39
CA HIS A 30 6.79 1.11 -7.26
C HIS A 30 7.15 0.80 -8.73
N HIS A 31 6.53 -0.23 -9.29
CA HIS A 31 6.62 -0.62 -10.69
C HIS A 31 5.28 -0.28 -11.36
N GLY A 32 5.24 0.92 -11.94
CA GLY A 32 4.06 1.55 -12.48
C GLY A 32 4.36 3.01 -12.83
N GLY A 33 3.34 3.85 -12.85
CA GLY A 33 3.46 5.28 -13.08
C GLY A 33 2.27 5.85 -13.86
N PRO A 34 2.29 7.15 -14.16
CA PRO A 34 1.27 7.78 -14.99
C PRO A 34 1.11 7.07 -16.34
N TYR A 35 -0.10 7.12 -16.91
CA TYR A 35 -0.35 6.61 -18.25
C TYR A 35 0.67 7.20 -19.26
N PRO A 36 1.27 6.39 -20.17
CA PRO A 36 0.94 5.01 -20.51
C PRO A 36 1.73 3.94 -19.73
N ALA A 37 2.54 4.29 -18.74
CA ALA A 37 3.34 3.32 -17.98
C ALA A 37 2.47 2.33 -17.21
N ALA A 38 1.34 2.80 -16.66
CA ALA A 38 0.28 1.97 -16.11
C ALA A 38 -1.10 2.59 -16.40
N THR A 39 -2.15 1.77 -16.26
CA THR A 39 -3.55 2.19 -16.35
C THR A 39 -4.19 2.38 -14.96
N SER A 40 -3.39 2.32 -13.90
CA SER A 40 -3.80 2.53 -12.51
C SER A 40 -2.70 3.25 -11.73
N THR A 41 -3.02 3.71 -10.53
CA THR A 41 -2.06 4.35 -9.60
C THR A 41 -1.29 3.33 -8.73
N ALA A 42 -1.55 2.04 -8.90
CA ALA A 42 -0.96 0.98 -8.09
C ALA A 42 0.42 0.53 -8.62
N THR A 43 1.15 -0.23 -7.79
CA THR A 43 2.34 -0.95 -8.23
C THR A 43 2.00 -2.39 -8.65
N SER A 44 2.67 -2.92 -9.67
CA SER A 44 2.56 -4.34 -10.05
C SER A 44 3.64 -5.23 -9.42
N VAL A 45 4.69 -4.65 -8.82
CA VAL A 45 5.80 -5.35 -8.14
C VAL A 45 6.02 -4.75 -6.75
N GLY A 46 6.42 -5.57 -5.78
CA GLY A 46 6.53 -5.18 -4.36
C GLY A 46 5.30 -5.61 -3.56
N THR A 47 5.37 -5.56 -2.23
CA THR A 47 4.31 -6.09 -1.36
C THR A 47 3.00 -5.35 -1.49
N ALA A 48 3.03 -4.03 -1.70
CA ALA A 48 1.84 -3.21 -1.98
C ALA A 48 1.09 -3.63 -3.27
N ALA A 49 1.67 -4.47 -4.13
CA ALA A 49 0.98 -4.96 -5.33
C ALA A 49 -0.24 -5.82 -5.01
N VAL A 50 -0.34 -6.39 -3.79
CA VAL A 50 -1.50 -7.16 -3.33
C VAL A 50 -2.77 -6.30 -3.26
N GLU A 51 -2.64 -5.00 -2.98
CA GLU A 51 -3.77 -4.08 -2.81
C GLU A 51 -4.65 -3.98 -4.07
N ARG A 52 -4.10 -4.28 -5.25
CA ARG A 52 -4.84 -4.31 -6.53
C ARG A 52 -5.97 -5.33 -6.55
N TRP A 53 -5.94 -6.30 -5.65
CA TRP A 53 -6.88 -7.41 -5.59
C TRP A 53 -7.77 -7.38 -4.34
N LEU A 54 -7.63 -6.33 -3.52
CA LEU A 54 -8.38 -6.14 -2.28
C LEU A 54 -9.48 -5.09 -2.46
N ARG A 55 -10.50 -5.15 -1.61
CA ARG A 55 -11.51 -4.08 -1.46
C ARG A 55 -11.82 -3.86 0.02
N PRO A 56 -12.02 -2.61 0.47
CA PRO A 56 -12.48 -2.35 1.83
C PRO A 56 -13.96 -2.74 2.00
N VAL A 57 -14.33 -3.12 3.22
CA VAL A 57 -15.72 -3.34 3.67
C VAL A 57 -15.87 -2.72 5.06
N ALA A 58 -16.90 -1.90 5.24
CA ALA A 58 -17.21 -1.28 6.53
C ALA A 58 -18.31 -2.08 7.25
N TYR A 59 -18.13 -2.28 8.56
CA TYR A 59 -19.09 -2.91 9.45
C TYR A 59 -19.55 -1.87 10.46
N GLN A 60 -20.87 -1.66 10.57
CA GLN A 60 -21.46 -0.68 11.48
C GLN A 60 -22.40 -1.38 12.45
N THR A 61 -22.27 -1.09 13.75
CA THR A 61 -23.10 -1.66 14.83
C THR A 61 -23.17 -3.20 14.80
N THR A 62 -22.15 -3.85 14.22
CA THR A 62 -22.14 -5.31 14.02
C THR A 62 -21.74 -6.00 15.32
N PRO A 63 -22.52 -6.98 15.83
CA PRO A 63 -22.15 -7.72 17.04
C PRO A 63 -20.81 -8.46 16.89
N GLN A 64 -20.03 -8.54 17.98
CA GLN A 64 -18.68 -9.14 18.00
C GLN A 64 -18.63 -10.57 17.43
N ALA A 65 -19.66 -11.38 17.70
CA ALA A 65 -19.75 -12.76 17.20
C ALA A 65 -19.90 -12.85 15.67
N LEU A 66 -20.41 -11.80 15.02
CA LEU A 66 -20.61 -11.71 13.57
C LEU A 66 -19.48 -10.96 12.86
N LEU A 67 -18.64 -10.23 13.60
CA LEU A 67 -17.45 -9.60 13.03
C LEU A 67 -16.41 -10.66 12.64
N PRO A 68 -15.68 -10.43 11.54
CA PRO A 68 -14.52 -11.26 11.24
C PRO A 68 -13.43 -11.04 12.32
N PRO A 69 -12.62 -12.06 12.63
CA PRO A 69 -11.69 -12.02 13.78
C PRO A 69 -10.76 -10.81 13.80
N GLU A 70 -10.32 -10.34 12.63
CA GLU A 70 -9.44 -9.18 12.47
C GLU A 70 -10.07 -7.84 12.92
N LEU A 71 -11.41 -7.76 12.98
CA LEU A 71 -12.14 -6.56 13.41
C LEU A 71 -12.70 -6.66 14.84
N ARG A 72 -12.49 -7.78 15.53
CA ARG A 72 -13.04 -7.97 16.88
C ARG A 72 -12.32 -7.13 17.93
N ASP A 73 -13.05 -6.81 18.99
CA ASP A 73 -12.49 -6.15 20.16
C ASP A 73 -11.39 -7.02 20.79
N GLY A 74 -10.41 -6.38 21.44
CA GLY A 74 -9.27 -7.07 22.06
C GLY A 74 -8.20 -7.57 21.09
N ASN A 75 -8.36 -7.39 19.78
CA ASN A 75 -7.37 -7.76 18.76
C ASN A 75 -6.86 -9.21 18.91
N PRO A 76 -7.74 -10.22 18.80
CA PRO A 76 -7.37 -11.61 19.10
C PRO A 76 -6.27 -12.17 18.19
N LEU A 77 -6.04 -11.55 17.03
CA LEU A 77 -4.99 -11.92 16.07
C LEU A 77 -3.69 -11.11 16.23
N GLY A 78 -3.64 -10.12 17.15
CA GLY A 78 -2.48 -9.26 17.31
C GLY A 78 -2.10 -8.53 16.01
N LEU A 79 -3.08 -8.08 15.21
CA LEU A 79 -2.80 -7.40 13.96
C LEU A 79 -2.52 -5.90 14.19
N PRO A 80 -1.69 -5.26 13.36
CA PRO A 80 -1.61 -3.80 13.32
C PRO A 80 -2.96 -3.21 12.92
N ARG A 81 -3.46 -2.23 13.68
CA ARG A 81 -4.74 -1.56 13.42
C ARG A 81 -4.61 -0.05 13.56
N HIS A 82 -5.57 0.68 13.01
CA HIS A 82 -5.75 2.10 13.30
C HIS A 82 -7.06 2.31 14.06
N VAL A 83 -6.97 2.87 15.26
CA VAL A 83 -8.13 3.20 16.11
C VAL A 83 -8.12 4.70 16.39
N ASP A 84 -9.19 5.39 16.02
CA ASP A 84 -9.31 6.86 16.12
C ASP A 84 -8.10 7.61 15.54
N GLY A 85 -7.60 7.13 14.40
CA GLY A 85 -6.45 7.69 13.70
C GLY A 85 -5.08 7.35 14.29
N ARG A 86 -5.00 6.60 15.39
CA ARG A 86 -3.73 6.16 16.01
C ARG A 86 -3.39 4.73 15.64
N ALA A 87 -2.12 4.48 15.36
CA ALA A 87 -1.62 3.14 15.16
C ALA A 87 -1.63 2.36 16.49
N GLU A 88 -2.29 1.22 16.48
CA GLU A 88 -2.23 0.19 17.50
C GLU A 88 -1.36 -0.93 16.90
N ASN A 89 -0.15 -1.07 17.41
CA ASN A 89 0.70 -2.19 17.00
C ASN A 89 0.16 -3.47 17.64
N GLY A 90 0.11 -4.53 16.85
CA GLY A 90 -0.05 -5.87 17.39
C GLY A 90 1.01 -6.21 18.44
N ALA A 91 0.69 -7.11 19.35
CA ALA A 91 1.67 -7.72 20.25
C ALA A 91 2.73 -8.49 19.45
#